data_AF-A0A847YCM1-F1
#
_entry.id   AF-A0A847YCM1-F1
#
_cell.length_a   1.000
_cell.length_b   1.000
_cell.length_c   1.000
_cell.angle_alpha   90.00
_cell.angle_beta   90.00
_cell.angle_gamma   90.00
#
_symmetry.space_group_name_H-M   'P 1'
#
loop_
_entity.id
_entity.type
_entity.pdbx_description
1 polymer ?
#
loop_
_entity_poly.entity_id
_entity_poly.type
_entity_poly.pdbx_seq_one_letter_code
_entity_poly.pdbx_strand_id
1 'polypeptide(L)'
;HPSLWAGVIPISGRADRFCALYWQNAALLPFYVVMGEFDGSIVADNARDLDRYLNRAYNVTAVEYRGRGRDGFSDEILRIFDWMERFRRQAAPEEFLVRTARIWDNFFWYVEVQDFPPAVIIDPASWPPANPVPMQIRGRLTQANTLFVQAGGGRTTVRLSPDLVDFERRISLTVNGRQVDPREIRPDTETLLEDVRQSGDRQHPAWVNVVVGGKRPAATIRGNR
;
A
#
# COMPACT_ATOMS: atom_id res chain seq x y z
N HIS A 1 3.09 3.80 -3.10
CA HIS A 1 2.41 2.55 -2.79
C HIS A 1 3.33 1.69 -1.92
N PRO A 2 3.11 1.53 -0.60
CA PRO A 2 4.11 0.91 0.29
C PRO A 2 4.25 -0.62 0.13
N SER A 3 3.19 -1.32 -0.27
CA SER A 3 3.18 -2.79 -0.37
C SER A 3 4.05 -3.39 -1.48
N LEU A 4 4.48 -2.60 -2.47
CA LEU A 4 5.12 -3.11 -3.68
C LEU A 4 6.65 -3.00 -3.67
N TRP A 5 7.21 -2.19 -2.78
CA TRP A 5 8.62 -1.79 -2.84
C TRP A 5 9.36 -2.17 -1.55
N ALA A 6 10.67 -2.33 -1.66
CA ALA A 6 11.55 -2.52 -0.50
C ALA A 6 11.98 -1.17 0.14
N GLY A 7 11.95 -0.09 -0.63
CA GLY A 7 12.33 1.26 -0.25
C GLY A 7 12.19 2.22 -1.42
N VAL A 8 12.35 3.53 -1.18
CA VAL A 8 12.23 4.58 -2.21
C VAL A 8 13.39 5.56 -2.09
N ILE A 9 14.02 5.87 -3.23
CA ILE A 9 15.18 6.78 -3.31
C ILE A 9 14.84 7.92 -4.29
N PRO A 10 14.19 9.00 -3.86
CA PRO A 10 13.96 10.16 -4.71
C PRO A 10 15.24 11.02 -4.77
N ILE A 11 15.77 11.21 -5.97
CA ILE A 11 16.92 12.08 -6.26
C ILE A 11 16.40 13.34 -6.95
N SER A 12 16.60 14.52 -6.35
CA SER A 12 15.99 15.78 -6.80
C SER A 12 14.46 15.67 -7.01
N GLY A 13 13.81 14.81 -6.21
CA GLY A 13 12.37 14.59 -6.27
C GLY A 13 11.60 15.66 -5.50
N ARG A 14 10.49 16.13 -6.06
CA ARG A 14 9.56 17.05 -5.39
C ARG A 14 8.34 16.29 -4.86
N ALA A 15 8.06 16.45 -3.57
CA ALA A 15 6.82 16.02 -2.94
C ALA A 15 5.70 17.00 -3.34
N ASP A 16 4.83 16.56 -4.24
CA ASP A 16 3.70 17.36 -4.72
C ASP A 16 2.40 16.54 -4.71
N ARG A 17 1.27 17.24 -4.85
CA ARG A 17 -0.09 16.71 -4.97
C ARG A 17 -0.44 15.69 -3.89
N PHE A 18 -0.44 14.41 -4.24
CA PHE A 18 -0.86 13.30 -3.40
C PHE A 18 0.11 13.01 -2.24
N CYS A 19 1.39 13.42 -2.34
CA CYS A 19 2.37 13.18 -1.27
C CYS A 19 1.89 13.75 0.07
N ALA A 20 1.33 14.95 0.02
CA ALA A 20 0.75 15.65 1.16
C ALA A 20 -0.45 14.93 1.80
N LEU A 21 -1.18 14.13 1.02
CA LEU A 21 -2.36 13.37 1.46
C LEU A 21 -1.98 11.98 1.97
N TYR A 22 -0.85 11.43 1.50
CA TYR A 22 -0.40 10.06 1.73
C TYR A 22 0.82 9.97 2.64
N TRP A 23 1.25 11.08 3.25
CA TRP A 23 2.50 11.13 4.01
C TRP A 23 2.54 10.06 5.13
N GLN A 24 1.41 9.67 5.74
CA GLN A 24 1.38 8.56 6.72
C GLN A 24 1.83 7.22 6.14
N ASN A 25 1.59 6.98 4.85
CA ASN A 25 1.96 5.73 4.20
C ASN A 25 3.48 5.52 4.17
N ALA A 26 4.27 6.61 4.31
CA ALA A 26 5.72 6.55 4.40
C ALA A 26 6.22 5.87 5.69
N ALA A 27 5.37 5.71 6.72
CA ALA A 27 5.73 4.95 7.91
C ALA A 27 6.07 3.47 7.61
N LEU A 28 5.52 2.94 6.51
CA LEU A 28 5.56 1.52 6.16
C LEU A 28 6.62 1.21 5.09
N LEU A 29 7.43 2.19 4.70
CA LEU A 29 8.42 2.05 3.63
C LEU A 29 9.63 2.93 3.91
N PRO A 30 10.86 2.42 3.83
CA PRO A 30 12.04 3.23 4.09
C PRO A 30 12.34 4.20 2.93
N PHE A 31 12.75 5.43 3.24
CA PHE A 31 13.12 6.45 2.26
C PHE A 31 14.58 6.88 2.37
N TYR A 32 15.22 7.12 1.23
CA TYR A 32 16.55 7.73 1.11
C TYR A 32 16.48 8.93 0.16
N VAL A 33 16.24 10.12 0.70
CA VAL A 33 15.98 11.34 -0.07
C VAL A 33 17.28 12.09 -0.33
N VAL A 34 17.58 12.37 -1.59
CA VAL A 34 18.78 13.11 -2.01
C VAL A 34 18.39 14.40 -2.71
N MET A 35 18.97 15.51 -2.29
CA MET A 35 18.61 16.84 -2.77
C MET A 35 19.77 17.83 -2.65
N GLY A 36 19.76 18.87 -3.49
CA GLY A 36 20.72 19.97 -3.45
C GLY A 36 20.13 21.23 -2.83
N GLU A 37 20.91 21.93 -2.01
CA GLU A 37 20.53 23.18 -1.33
C GLU A 37 20.00 24.25 -2.30
N PHE A 38 20.55 24.31 -3.52
CA PHE A 38 20.22 25.31 -4.54
C PHE A 38 19.33 24.75 -5.67
N ASP A 39 18.67 23.60 -5.50
CA ASP A 39 17.70 23.06 -6.47
C ASP A 39 16.32 23.75 -6.36
N GLY A 40 16.33 25.07 -6.61
CA GLY A 40 15.13 25.91 -6.61
C GLY A 40 14.35 25.83 -5.30
N SER A 41 13.05 25.48 -5.39
CA SER A 41 12.14 25.38 -4.24
C SER A 41 12.07 23.98 -3.62
N ILE A 42 12.80 22.98 -4.12
CA ILE A 42 12.60 21.58 -3.73
C ILE A 42 12.78 21.37 -2.22
N VAL A 43 13.77 22.06 -1.61
CA VAL A 43 13.97 22.03 -0.16
C VAL A 43 12.73 22.49 0.59
N ALA A 44 12.21 23.67 0.23
CA ALA A 44 11.02 24.23 0.87
C ALA A 44 9.76 23.39 0.59
N ASP A 45 9.59 22.88 -0.63
CA ASP A 45 8.45 22.07 -1.04
C ASP A 45 8.39 20.75 -0.27
N ASN A 46 9.56 20.13 -0.03
CA ASN A 46 9.67 18.84 0.66
C ASN A 46 9.71 18.98 2.19
N ALA A 47 10.12 20.14 2.72
CA ALA A 47 10.35 20.35 4.16
C ALA A 47 9.16 19.88 5.01
N ARG A 48 7.93 20.22 4.62
CA ARG A 48 6.73 19.83 5.38
C ARG A 48 6.61 18.32 5.59
N ASP A 49 6.85 17.52 4.56
CA ASP A 49 6.69 16.07 4.64
C ASP A 49 7.93 15.42 5.28
N LEU A 50 9.14 15.92 4.99
CA LEU A 50 10.36 15.48 5.67
C LEU A 50 10.32 15.76 7.18
N ASP A 51 9.89 16.95 7.60
CA ASP A 51 9.70 17.30 9.01
C ASP A 51 8.71 16.35 9.68
N ARG A 52 7.60 16.00 9.01
CA ARG A 52 6.63 15.02 9.54
C ARG A 52 7.28 13.66 9.74
N TYR A 53 8.11 13.22 8.81
CA TYR A 53 8.78 11.92 8.86
C TYR A 53 9.80 11.87 10.00
N LEU A 54 10.68 12.87 10.07
CA LEU A 54 11.75 12.96 11.07
C LEU A 54 11.17 13.12 12.48
N ASN A 55 10.18 13.99 12.68
CA ASN A 55 9.54 14.19 13.99
C ASN A 55 8.77 12.97 14.48
N ARG A 56 8.37 12.05 13.59
CA ARG A 56 7.65 10.82 13.93
C ARG A 56 8.54 9.57 13.90
N ALA A 57 9.86 9.76 13.78
CA ALA A 57 10.84 8.69 13.70
C ALA A 57 10.51 7.65 12.60
N TYR A 58 10.02 8.11 11.45
CA TYR A 58 9.89 7.24 10.28
C TYR A 58 11.29 6.85 9.79
N ASN A 59 11.41 5.69 9.13
CA ASN A 59 12.67 5.24 8.57
C ASN A 59 13.03 6.04 7.31
N VAL A 60 13.58 7.24 7.52
CA VAL A 60 13.95 8.19 6.47
C VAL A 60 15.37 8.66 6.68
N THR A 61 16.18 8.58 5.63
CA THR A 61 17.47 9.26 5.53
C THR A 61 17.31 10.42 4.56
N ALA A 62 17.63 11.64 4.99
CA ALA A 62 17.63 12.83 4.14
C ALA A 62 19.07 13.34 3.97
N VAL A 63 19.53 13.43 2.73
CA VAL A 63 20.87 13.87 2.36
C VAL A 63 20.74 15.15 1.55
N GLU A 64 21.17 16.26 2.15
CA GLU A 64 21.22 17.57 1.49
C GLU A 64 22.67 17.94 1.14
N TYR A 65 22.91 18.16 -0.15
CA TYR A 65 24.18 18.60 -0.67
C TYR A 65 24.27 20.13 -0.68
N ARG A 66 25.11 20.65 0.20
CA ARG A 66 25.36 22.09 0.34
C ARG A 66 26.02 22.67 -0.90
N GLY A 67 25.59 23.86 -1.30
CA GLY A 67 26.11 24.58 -2.45
C GLY A 67 25.74 23.98 -3.82
N ARG A 68 24.96 22.89 -3.86
CA ARG A 68 24.67 22.14 -5.09
C ARG A 68 23.24 22.40 -5.56
N GLY A 69 23.07 22.58 -6.87
CA GLY A 69 21.76 22.73 -7.51
C GLY A 69 21.16 21.38 -7.89
N ARG A 70 20.34 21.39 -8.96
CA ARG A 70 19.84 20.15 -9.57
C ARG A 70 20.99 19.36 -10.20
N ASP A 71 21.13 18.11 -9.79
CA ASP A 71 22.19 17.22 -10.27
C ASP A 71 21.74 15.76 -10.21
N GLY A 72 22.51 14.86 -10.82
CA GLY A 72 22.34 13.41 -10.70
C GLY A 72 22.94 12.81 -9.43
N PHE A 73 23.78 13.56 -8.70
CA PHE A 73 24.44 13.12 -7.45
C PHE A 73 25.14 11.76 -7.58
N SER A 74 25.94 11.58 -8.64
CA SER A 74 26.64 10.32 -8.90
C SER A 74 27.59 9.91 -7.77
N ASP A 75 28.09 10.88 -7.00
CA ASP A 75 28.87 10.69 -5.78
C ASP A 75 28.11 10.00 -4.64
N GLU A 76 26.77 9.97 -4.72
CA GLU A 76 25.90 9.33 -3.73
C GLU A 76 25.58 7.87 -4.07
N ILE A 77 25.85 7.42 -5.30
CA ILE A 77 25.46 6.10 -5.81
C ILE A 77 25.97 4.96 -4.90
N LEU A 78 27.21 5.03 -4.43
CA LEU A 78 27.77 3.97 -3.58
C LEU A 78 27.08 3.89 -2.22
N ARG A 79 26.68 5.03 -1.64
CA ARG A 79 25.93 5.07 -0.37
C ARG A 79 24.50 4.58 -0.55
N ILE A 80 23.89 4.92 -1.67
CA ILE A 80 22.57 4.41 -2.05
C ILE A 80 22.61 2.89 -2.17
N PHE A 81 23.63 2.32 -2.82
CA PHE A 81 23.75 0.85 -2.92
C PHE A 81 23.96 0.19 -1.56
N ASP A 82 24.83 0.72 -0.69
CA ASP A 82 24.99 0.23 0.69
C ASP A 82 23.67 0.27 1.48
N TRP A 83 22.90 1.35 1.31
CA TRP A 83 21.59 1.47 1.93
C TRP A 83 20.59 0.44 1.37
N MET A 84 20.57 0.24 0.05
CA MET A 84 19.69 -0.73 -0.62
C MET A 84 19.93 -2.17 -0.17
N GLU A 85 21.16 -2.54 0.18
CA GLU A 85 21.49 -3.88 0.68
C GLU A 85 20.80 -4.21 2.01
N ARG A 86 20.44 -3.19 2.80
CA ARG A 86 19.81 -3.33 4.12
C ARG A 86 18.32 -3.64 4.04
N PHE A 87 17.69 -3.42 2.89
CA PHE A 87 16.24 -3.52 2.74
C PHE A 87 15.83 -4.56 1.69
N ARG A 88 14.89 -5.41 2.09
CA ARG A 88 14.18 -6.34 1.21
C ARG A 88 12.69 -6.05 1.32
N ARG A 89 11.93 -6.33 0.25
CA ARG A 89 10.48 -6.20 0.26
C ARG A 89 9.95 -7.14 1.35
N GLN A 90 9.35 -6.56 2.38
CA GLN A 90 8.80 -7.30 3.50
C GLN A 90 7.41 -7.85 3.13
N ALA A 91 7.03 -8.94 3.78
CA ALA A 91 5.65 -9.41 3.79
C ALA A 91 4.71 -8.37 4.43
N ALA A 92 3.42 -8.68 4.48
CA ALA A 92 2.45 -7.80 5.12
C ALA A 92 2.83 -7.53 6.59
N PRO A 93 2.80 -6.27 7.05
CA PRO A 93 3.01 -5.96 8.46
C PRO A 93 1.84 -6.49 9.30
N GLU A 94 2.08 -6.71 10.61
CA GLU A 94 1.03 -7.14 11.54
C GLU A 94 -0.14 -6.14 11.59
N GLU A 95 0.15 -4.85 11.50
CA GLU A 95 -0.86 -3.81 11.36
C GLU A 95 -0.42 -2.77 10.33
N PHE A 96 -1.36 -2.33 9.50
CA PHE A 96 -1.16 -1.16 8.67
C PHE A 96 -2.40 -0.28 8.65
N LEU A 97 -2.15 1.02 8.52
CA LEU A 97 -3.16 2.03 8.20
C LEU A 97 -2.63 2.86 7.04
N VAL A 98 -3.27 2.75 5.89
CA VAL A 98 -2.90 3.49 4.68
C VAL A 98 -4.02 4.40 4.23
N ARG A 99 -3.63 5.49 3.57
CA ARG A 99 -4.54 6.48 2.97
C ARG A 99 -4.45 6.39 1.46
N THR A 100 -5.59 6.42 0.80
CA THR A 100 -5.69 6.43 -0.67
C THR A 100 -6.83 7.34 -1.13
N ALA A 101 -6.64 7.94 -2.30
CA ALA A 101 -7.60 8.81 -2.99
C ALA A 101 -7.57 8.60 -4.51
N ARG A 102 -6.80 7.61 -4.99
CA ARG A 102 -6.65 7.29 -6.41
C ARG A 102 -7.28 5.92 -6.65
N ILE A 103 -8.08 5.81 -7.70
CA ILE A 103 -8.82 4.58 -8.00
C ILE A 103 -7.91 3.40 -8.35
N TRP A 104 -6.67 3.67 -8.79
CA TRP A 104 -5.66 2.63 -9.06
C TRP A 104 -4.76 2.31 -7.86
N ASP A 105 -4.82 3.08 -6.78
CA ASP A 105 -4.17 2.74 -5.50
C ASP A 105 -5.19 1.95 -4.66
N ASN A 106 -5.60 0.80 -5.18
CA ASN A 106 -6.73 0.04 -4.66
C ASN A 106 -6.35 -1.26 -3.97
N PHE A 107 -5.07 -1.59 -3.88
CA PHE A 107 -4.60 -2.86 -3.33
C PHE A 107 -3.41 -2.66 -2.40
N PHE A 108 -3.53 -2.98 -1.12
CA PHE A 108 -2.45 -2.90 -0.13
C PHE A 108 -2.26 -4.24 0.57
N TRP A 109 -1.12 -4.87 0.32
CA TRP A 109 -0.73 -6.20 0.85
C TRP A 109 -1.77 -7.28 0.57
N TYR A 110 -2.70 -7.53 1.49
CA TYR A 110 -3.71 -8.57 1.37
C TYR A 110 -5.13 -7.99 1.22
N VAL A 111 -5.26 -6.66 1.11
CA VAL A 111 -6.57 -5.98 1.01
C VAL A 111 -6.66 -5.26 -0.32
N GLU A 112 -7.61 -5.69 -1.15
CA GLU A 112 -8.06 -4.96 -2.33
C GLU A 112 -9.41 -4.32 -2.07
N VAL A 113 -9.59 -3.10 -2.56
CA VAL A 113 -10.83 -2.35 -2.46
C VAL A 113 -11.30 -2.01 -3.87
N GLN A 114 -12.60 -2.09 -4.08
CA GLN A 114 -13.26 -1.73 -5.32
C GLN A 114 -14.51 -0.92 -4.97
N ASP A 115 -15.10 -0.28 -5.99
CA ASP A 115 -16.24 0.62 -5.83
C ASP A 115 -15.93 1.75 -4.81
N PHE A 116 -14.86 2.49 -5.08
CA PHE A 116 -14.47 3.65 -4.25
C PHE A 116 -15.60 4.68 -4.24
N PRO A 117 -15.94 5.26 -3.08
CA PRO A 117 -16.92 6.35 -3.03
C PRO A 117 -16.45 7.53 -3.89
N PRO A 118 -17.29 8.09 -4.78
CA PRO A 118 -16.88 9.18 -5.67
C PRO A 118 -16.32 10.40 -4.91
N ALA A 119 -16.80 10.67 -3.70
CA ALA A 119 -16.33 11.76 -2.85
C ALA A 119 -14.87 11.62 -2.38
N VAL A 120 -14.29 10.42 -2.45
CA VAL A 120 -12.89 10.14 -2.06
C VAL A 120 -11.95 10.27 -3.26
N ILE A 121 -12.45 10.02 -4.48
CA ILE A 121 -11.62 9.93 -5.67
C ILE A 121 -11.18 11.34 -6.08
N ILE A 122 -9.87 11.51 -6.25
CA ILE A 122 -9.27 12.75 -6.73
C ILE A 122 -8.62 12.46 -8.08
N ASP A 123 -9.17 13.05 -9.15
CA ASP A 123 -8.55 13.03 -10.46
C ASP A 123 -7.30 13.95 -10.48
N PRO A 124 -6.11 13.44 -10.85
CA PRO A 124 -4.92 14.27 -11.00
C PRO A 124 -5.09 15.48 -11.94
N ALA A 125 -6.01 15.41 -12.90
CA ALA A 125 -6.32 16.51 -13.82
C ALA A 125 -7.13 17.64 -13.17
N SER A 126 -7.81 17.38 -12.05
CA SER A 126 -8.65 18.35 -11.33
C SER A 126 -7.97 18.95 -10.10
N TRP A 127 -6.63 19.01 -10.09
CA TRP A 127 -5.87 19.55 -8.96
C TRP A 127 -5.84 21.10 -8.95
N PRO A 128 -6.00 21.78 -7.80
CA PRO A 128 -6.15 21.23 -6.45
C PRO A 128 -7.61 20.89 -6.07
N PRO A 129 -7.83 19.83 -5.28
CA PRO A 129 -9.14 19.55 -4.70
C PRO A 129 -9.46 20.55 -3.56
N ALA A 130 -10.75 20.88 -3.38
CA ALA A 130 -11.17 21.84 -2.35
C ALA A 130 -10.92 21.33 -0.92
N ASN A 131 -11.40 20.13 -0.58
CA ASN A 131 -11.29 19.54 0.77
C ASN A 131 -11.06 18.02 0.66
N PRO A 132 -9.85 17.57 0.29
CA PRO A 132 -9.59 16.16 0.05
C PRO A 132 -9.62 15.34 1.35
N VAL A 133 -10.52 14.36 1.43
CA VAL A 133 -10.54 13.36 2.50
C VAL A 133 -10.18 12.00 1.90
N PRO A 134 -8.90 11.60 1.91
CA PRO A 134 -8.50 10.28 1.42
C PRO A 134 -9.11 9.19 2.31
N MET A 135 -9.57 8.11 1.68
CA MET A 135 -10.07 6.91 2.35
C MET A 135 -8.94 6.23 3.11
N GLN A 136 -9.31 5.63 4.24
CA GLN A 136 -8.41 4.81 5.03
C GLN A 136 -8.68 3.33 4.76
N ILE A 137 -7.61 2.56 4.65
CA ILE A 137 -7.64 1.10 4.62
C ILE A 137 -6.77 0.64 5.79
N ARG A 138 -7.34 -0.20 6.64
CA ARG A 138 -6.68 -0.79 7.79
C ARG A 138 -6.73 -2.30 7.69
N GLY A 139 -5.57 -2.93 7.88
CA GLY A 139 -5.44 -4.36 8.08
C GLY A 139 -4.75 -4.62 9.41
N ARG A 140 -5.23 -5.61 10.16
CA ARG A 140 -4.58 -6.09 11.38
C ARG A 140 -4.62 -7.61 11.43
N LEU A 141 -3.45 -8.22 11.52
CA LEU A 141 -3.22 -9.61 11.88
C LEU A 141 -2.99 -9.72 13.39
N THR A 142 -3.47 -10.80 13.97
CA THR A 142 -3.07 -11.19 15.33
C THR A 142 -2.43 -12.57 15.29
N GLN A 143 -1.65 -12.87 16.34
CA GLN A 143 -0.97 -14.17 16.50
C GLN A 143 -1.93 -15.38 16.55
N ALA A 144 -3.25 -15.15 16.65
CA ALA A 144 -4.27 -16.18 16.76
C ALA A 144 -5.02 -16.46 15.44
N ASN A 145 -4.33 -16.36 14.29
CA ASN A 145 -4.94 -16.63 12.96
C ASN A 145 -6.22 -15.80 12.72
N THR A 146 -6.24 -14.58 13.28
CA THR A 146 -7.39 -13.68 13.26
C THR A 146 -7.03 -12.39 12.55
N LEU A 147 -7.89 -12.01 11.60
CA LEU A 147 -7.69 -10.89 10.70
C LEU A 147 -8.85 -9.91 10.83
N PHE A 148 -8.49 -8.64 10.96
CA PHE A 148 -9.43 -7.53 10.94
C PHE A 148 -9.10 -6.63 9.77
N VAL A 149 -10.10 -6.37 8.94
CA VAL A 149 -10.00 -5.47 7.80
C VAL A 149 -11.07 -4.39 7.93
N GLN A 150 -10.66 -3.14 7.77
CA GLN A 150 -11.56 -1.99 7.65
C GLN A 150 -11.20 -1.24 6.38
N ALA A 151 -12.15 -1.13 5.46
CA ALA A 151 -11.99 -0.45 4.18
C ALA A 151 -13.31 0.23 3.77
N GLY A 152 -13.23 1.47 3.32
CA GLY A 152 -14.41 2.30 3.00
C GLY A 152 -15.05 2.08 1.63
N GLY A 153 -14.62 1.09 0.84
CA GLY A 153 -15.15 0.83 -0.50
C GLY A 153 -16.42 -0.03 -0.49
N GLY A 154 -17.14 -0.04 -1.62
CA GLY A 154 -18.36 -0.84 -1.80
C GLY A 154 -18.11 -2.35 -1.86
N ARG A 155 -16.90 -2.77 -2.31
CA ARG A 155 -16.46 -4.17 -2.35
C ARG A 155 -15.02 -4.28 -1.85
N THR A 156 -14.78 -5.21 -0.92
CA THR A 156 -13.45 -5.48 -0.37
C THR A 156 -13.08 -6.93 -0.60
N THR A 157 -11.94 -7.18 -1.23
CA THR A 157 -11.36 -8.51 -1.40
C THR A 157 -10.20 -8.67 -0.44
N VAL A 158 -10.25 -9.71 0.38
CA VAL A 158 -9.16 -10.11 1.28
C VAL A 158 -8.47 -11.33 0.66
N ARG A 159 -7.21 -11.16 0.30
CA ARG A 159 -6.37 -12.18 -0.35
C ARG A 159 -5.50 -12.87 0.69
N LEU A 160 -5.72 -14.15 0.95
CA LEU A 160 -5.01 -14.88 2.01
C LEU A 160 -3.93 -15.77 1.39
N SER A 161 -2.72 -15.72 1.96
CA SER A 161 -1.59 -16.59 1.62
C SER A 161 -1.09 -17.35 2.86
N PRO A 162 -0.29 -18.41 2.70
CA PRO A 162 0.28 -19.16 3.83
C PRO A 162 1.21 -18.33 4.71
N ASP A 163 1.81 -17.26 4.16
CA ASP A 163 2.65 -16.34 4.93
C ASP A 163 1.83 -15.45 5.88
N LEU A 164 0.52 -15.35 5.63
CA LEU A 164 -0.41 -14.55 6.40
C LEU A 164 -1.20 -15.38 7.42
N VAL A 165 -1.60 -16.59 7.04
CA VAL A 165 -2.48 -17.44 7.85
C VAL A 165 -2.05 -18.91 7.80
N ASP A 166 -2.30 -19.60 8.91
CA ASP A 166 -2.17 -21.06 8.96
C ASP A 166 -3.50 -21.69 8.53
N PHE A 167 -3.55 -22.29 7.35
CA PHE A 167 -4.74 -22.93 6.79
C PHE A 167 -5.13 -24.23 7.49
N GLU A 168 -4.22 -24.83 8.29
CA GLU A 168 -4.52 -26.01 9.12
C GLU A 168 -5.23 -25.62 10.43
N ARG A 169 -5.27 -24.33 10.76
CA ARG A 169 -5.94 -23.80 11.95
C ARG A 169 -7.22 -23.06 11.57
N ARG A 170 -8.11 -22.91 12.54
CA ARG A 170 -9.31 -22.08 12.35
C ARG A 170 -8.90 -20.64 12.06
N ILE A 171 -9.33 -20.12 10.90
CA ILE A 171 -9.14 -18.72 10.52
C ILE A 171 -10.37 -17.92 10.95
N SER A 172 -10.16 -16.77 11.58
CA SER A 172 -11.22 -15.82 11.91
C SER A 172 -11.01 -14.53 11.14
N LEU A 173 -11.91 -14.20 10.22
CA LEU A 173 -11.83 -13.00 9.40
C LEU A 173 -13.03 -12.09 9.67
N THR A 174 -12.76 -10.83 10.00
CA THR A 174 -13.78 -9.78 10.11
C THR A 174 -13.46 -8.65 9.15
N VAL A 175 -14.41 -8.34 8.27
CA VAL A 175 -14.29 -7.25 7.29
C VAL A 175 -15.41 -6.25 7.54
N ASN A 176 -15.06 -4.99 7.81
CA ASN A 176 -16.01 -3.91 8.09
C ASN A 176 -17.02 -4.27 9.19
N GLY A 177 -16.56 -4.96 10.25
CA GLY A 177 -17.39 -5.42 11.37
C GLY A 177 -18.23 -6.67 11.08
N ARG A 178 -18.25 -7.17 9.86
CA ARG A 178 -18.93 -8.42 9.49
C ARG A 178 -17.97 -9.60 9.58
N GLN A 179 -18.35 -10.62 10.34
CA GLN A 179 -17.63 -11.88 10.40
C GLN A 179 -17.89 -12.68 9.12
N VAL A 180 -16.82 -13.20 8.51
CA VAL A 180 -16.87 -14.10 7.35
C VAL A 180 -17.08 -15.53 7.84
N ASP A 181 -17.88 -16.32 7.11
CA ASP A 181 -18.04 -17.75 7.41
C ASP A 181 -16.70 -18.46 7.14
N PRO A 182 -16.08 -19.12 8.15
CA PRO A 182 -14.83 -19.85 7.96
C PRO A 182 -14.90 -20.91 6.84
N ARG A 183 -16.09 -21.41 6.49
CA ARG A 183 -16.27 -22.38 5.40
C ARG A 183 -15.99 -21.79 4.02
N GLU A 184 -16.09 -20.47 3.86
CA GLU A 184 -15.75 -19.73 2.65
C GLU A 184 -14.23 -19.55 2.48
N ILE A 185 -13.45 -19.85 3.52
CA ILE A 185 -12.00 -19.70 3.54
C ILE A 185 -11.35 -21.05 3.26
N ARG A 186 -11.22 -21.41 1.98
CA ARG A 186 -10.60 -22.67 1.55
C ARG A 186 -9.58 -22.42 0.44
N PRO A 187 -8.33 -22.91 0.58
CA PRO A 187 -7.33 -22.86 -0.47
C PRO A 187 -7.85 -23.44 -1.79
N ASP A 188 -7.58 -22.72 -2.87
CA ASP A 188 -7.94 -23.14 -4.22
C ASP A 188 -6.79 -22.86 -5.18
N THR A 189 -6.45 -23.88 -5.99
CA THR A 189 -5.33 -23.80 -6.94
C THR A 189 -5.67 -22.86 -8.10
N GLU A 190 -6.93 -22.80 -8.52
CA GLU A 190 -7.35 -21.86 -9.58
C GLU A 190 -7.17 -20.41 -9.10
N THR A 191 -7.59 -20.11 -7.87
CA THR A 191 -7.35 -18.82 -7.22
C THR A 191 -5.86 -18.44 -7.18
N LEU A 192 -4.98 -19.39 -6.83
CA LEU A 192 -3.53 -19.18 -6.81
C LEU A 192 -3.00 -18.82 -8.20
N LEU A 193 -3.35 -19.60 -9.22
CA LEU A 193 -2.85 -19.38 -10.58
C LEU A 193 -3.37 -18.05 -11.14
N GLU A 194 -4.61 -17.69 -10.85
CA GLU A 194 -5.21 -16.44 -11.27
C GLU A 194 -4.57 -15.22 -10.58
N ASP A 195 -4.26 -15.32 -9.27
CA ASP A 195 -3.57 -14.25 -8.55
C ASP A 195 -2.15 -14.01 -9.09
N VAL A 196 -1.39 -15.08 -9.37
CA VAL A 196 -0.07 -14.98 -10.01
C VAL A 196 -0.18 -14.38 -11.42
N ARG A 197 -1.20 -14.76 -12.18
CA ARG A 197 -1.44 -14.24 -13.55
C ARG A 197 -1.76 -12.75 -13.53
N GLN A 198 -2.57 -12.28 -12.59
CA GLN A 198 -3.00 -10.88 -12.50
C GLN A 198 -1.94 -9.97 -11.87
N SER A 199 -1.33 -10.41 -10.76
CA SER A 199 -0.38 -9.59 -10.00
C SER A 199 1.05 -9.67 -10.53
N GLY A 200 1.41 -10.80 -11.17
CA GLY A 200 2.80 -11.13 -11.49
C GLY A 200 3.66 -11.48 -10.27
N ASP A 201 3.10 -11.45 -9.05
CA ASP A 201 3.84 -11.73 -7.82
C ASP A 201 3.97 -13.24 -7.61
N ARG A 202 5.18 -13.76 -7.81
CA ARG A 202 5.51 -15.17 -7.60
C ARG A 202 6.00 -15.48 -6.19
N GLN A 203 6.20 -14.46 -5.36
CA GLN A 203 6.74 -14.64 -4.01
C GLN A 203 5.62 -14.83 -2.99
N HIS A 204 4.50 -14.12 -3.13
CA HIS A 204 3.42 -14.12 -2.15
C HIS A 204 2.05 -14.34 -2.79
N PRO A 205 1.84 -15.45 -3.53
CA PRO A 205 0.57 -15.68 -4.22
C PRO A 205 -0.57 -15.93 -3.23
N ALA A 206 -1.74 -15.37 -3.52
CA ALA A 206 -2.95 -15.60 -2.75
C ALA A 206 -3.55 -16.98 -3.05
N TRP A 207 -3.86 -17.74 -2.00
CA TRP A 207 -4.49 -19.06 -2.12
C TRP A 207 -6.01 -18.98 -1.99
N VAL A 208 -6.51 -17.90 -1.38
CA VAL A 208 -7.95 -17.67 -1.15
C VAL A 208 -8.27 -16.20 -1.36
N ASN A 209 -9.35 -15.91 -2.08
CA ASN A 209 -9.91 -14.58 -2.22
C ASN A 209 -11.30 -14.54 -1.57
N VAL A 210 -11.39 -13.81 -0.45
CA VAL A 210 -12.66 -13.58 0.24
C VAL A 210 -13.21 -12.24 -0.16
N VAL A 211 -14.36 -12.23 -0.82
CA VAL A 211 -15.02 -11.00 -1.27
C VAL A 211 -16.16 -10.64 -0.32
N VAL A 212 -16.09 -9.48 0.31
CA VAL A 212 -17.13 -8.93 1.18
C VAL A 212 -17.64 -7.61 0.62
N GLY A 213 -18.96 -7.48 0.50
CA GLY A 213 -19.60 -6.33 -0.14
C GLY A 213 -19.85 -6.55 -1.63
N GLY A 214 -20.32 -5.50 -2.31
CA GLY A 214 -20.83 -5.57 -3.68
C GLY A 214 -22.22 -6.21 -3.78
N LYS A 215 -22.95 -5.91 -4.87
CA LYS A 215 -24.11 -6.73 -5.25
C LYS A 215 -23.59 -8.14 -5.54
N ARG A 216 -24.21 -9.18 -4.96
CA ARG A 216 -23.93 -10.57 -5.35
C ARG A 216 -23.94 -10.65 -6.88
N PRO A 217 -22.93 -11.24 -7.55
CA PRO A 217 -23.11 -11.60 -8.95
C PRO A 217 -24.36 -12.46 -9.02
N ALA A 218 -25.30 -12.10 -9.90
CA ALA A 218 -26.47 -12.92 -10.16
C ALA A 218 -25.95 -14.34 -10.44
N ALA A 219 -26.49 -15.33 -9.72
CA ALA A 219 -26.10 -16.71 -9.87
C ALA A 219 -26.07 -17.05 -11.36
N THR A 220 -24.88 -17.42 -11.87
CA THR A 220 -24.77 -17.99 -13.20
C THR A 220 -25.69 -19.19 -13.21
N ILE A 221 -26.80 -19.07 -13.94
CA ILE A 221 -27.69 -20.19 -14.25
C ILE A 221 -26.78 -21.20 -14.96
N ARG A 222 -26.36 -22.24 -14.23
CA ARG A 222 -25.77 -23.42 -14.86
C ARG A 222 -26.88 -23.98 -15.74
N GLY A 223 -26.76 -23.70 -17.04
CA GLY A 223 -27.62 -24.29 -18.04
C GLY A 223 -27.45 -25.80 -17.98
N ASN A 224 -28.53 -26.50 -17.70
CA ASN A 224 -28.64 -27.92 -18.03
C ASN A 224 -28.46 -28.06 -19.54
N ARG A 225 -27.37 -28.71 -19.96
CA ARG A 225 -27.30 -29.53 -21.15
C ARG A 225 -26.41 -30.73 -20.87
#